data_AF-A0A2N8BRE3-F1
#
_entry.id   AF-A0A2N8BRE3-F1
#
_cell.length_a   1.000
_cell.length_b   1.000
_cell.length_c   1.000
_cell.angle_alpha   90.00
_cell.angle_beta   90.00
_cell.angle_gamma   90.00
#
_symmetry.space_group_name_H-M   'P 1'
#
loop_
_entity.id
_entity.type
_entity.pdbx_description
1 polymer ?
#
loop_
_entity_poly.entity_id
_entity_poly.type
_entity_poly.pdbx_seq_one_letter_code
_entity_poly.pdbx_strand_id
1 'polypeptide(L)'
;SLLVAKEVITTSSDKLVVTGGEYQSWAQSLMGPAAVRMIRSMHADLCFLSASGIFEAGCYHPYQEVVEVKRAMLESAETRVL
;
A
#
# COMPACT_ATOMS: atom_id res chain seq x y z
N SER A 1 3.95 4.16 0.14
CA SER A 1 4.74 5.01 -0.77
C SER A 1 6.00 5.48 -0.05
N LEU A 2 7.04 5.89 -0.79
CA LEU A 2 8.25 6.46 -0.20
C LEU A 2 7.99 7.82 0.48
N LEU A 3 6.92 8.52 0.10
CA LEU A 3 6.47 9.73 0.80
C LEU A 3 6.04 9.41 2.24
N VAL A 4 5.22 8.36 2.43
CA VAL A 4 4.80 7.93 3.77
C VAL A 4 6.00 7.42 4.58
N ALA A 5 6.91 6.66 3.96
CA ALA A 5 8.12 6.19 4.61
C ALA A 5 8.97 7.35 5.17
N LYS A 6 9.11 8.44 4.39
CA LYS A 6 9.85 9.64 4.79
C LYS A 6 9.18 10.38 5.95
N GLU A 7 7.87 10.43 6.01
CA GLU A 7 7.14 11.07 7.11
C GLU A 7 7.18 10.25 8.41
N VAL A 8 7.11 8.93 8.28
CA VAL A 8 7.14 8.03 9.45
C VAL A 8 8.51 8.06 10.12
N ILE A 9 9.61 8.03 9.35
CA ILE A 9 10.96 8.03 9.93
C ILE A 9 11.32 9.35 10.64
N THR A 10 10.65 10.46 10.32
CA THR A 10 10.83 11.72 11.05
C THR A 10 10.05 11.77 12.36
N THR A 11 9.04 10.91 12.51
CA THR A 11 8.06 10.97 13.61
C THR A 11 8.21 9.80 14.59
N SER A 12 8.82 8.69 14.17
CA SER A 12 9.04 7.49 15.00
C SER A 12 10.44 6.91 14.84
N SER A 13 10.96 6.33 15.93
CA SER A 13 12.20 5.53 15.95
C SER A 13 11.99 4.04 15.65
N ASP A 14 10.76 3.63 15.34
CA ASP A 14 10.42 2.23 15.10
C ASP A 14 11.01 1.69 13.79
N LYS A 15 11.03 0.36 13.70
CA LYS A 15 11.50 -0.33 12.49
C LYS A 15 10.50 -0.14 11.36
N LEU A 16 10.97 0.41 10.24
CA LEU A 16 10.20 0.56 9.02
C LEU A 16 10.56 -0.53 8.00
N VAL A 17 9.53 -1.20 7.46
CA VAL A 17 9.67 -2.16 6.35
C VAL A 17 9.03 -1.57 5.10
N VAL A 18 9.74 -1.61 3.98
CA VAL A 18 9.25 -1.18 2.66
C VAL A 18 9.15 -2.42 1.76
N THR A 19 8.02 -2.58 1.06
CA THR A 19 7.58 -3.82 0.38
C THR A 19 8.44 -4.29 -0.82
N GLY A 20 9.53 -3.59 -1.14
CA GLY A 20 10.34 -3.84 -2.34
C GLY A 20 9.51 -3.77 -3.64
N GLY A 21 10.09 -4.22 -4.75
CA GLY A 21 9.44 -4.24 -6.06
C GLY A 21 9.86 -3.10 -6.98
N GLU A 22 9.02 -2.81 -7.97
CA GLU A 22 9.29 -1.83 -9.02
C GLU A 22 8.90 -0.44 -8.55
N TYR A 23 9.82 0.51 -8.64
CA TYR A 23 9.56 1.88 -8.22
C TYR A 23 8.91 2.69 -9.34
N GLN A 24 7.69 3.16 -9.08
CA GLN A 24 6.96 4.06 -9.97
C GLN A 24 7.15 5.52 -9.53
N SER A 25 7.92 6.28 -10.31
CA SER A 25 8.29 7.67 -9.99
C SER A 25 7.09 8.61 -9.93
N TRP A 26 6.09 8.42 -10.80
CA TRP A 26 4.87 9.23 -10.85
C TRP A 26 4.00 9.09 -9.58
N ALA A 27 4.09 7.96 -8.88
CA ALA A 27 3.36 7.68 -7.64
C ALA A 27 4.26 7.75 -6.38
N GLN A 28 5.58 7.87 -6.56
CA GLN A 28 6.59 7.71 -5.50
C GLN A 28 6.34 6.42 -4.68
N SER A 29 6.00 5.31 -5.35
CA SER A 29 5.58 4.09 -4.67
C SER A 29 6.10 2.83 -5.36
N LEU A 30 6.16 1.75 -4.59
CA LEU A 30 6.61 0.44 -5.03
C LEU A 30 5.40 -0.38 -5.48
N MET A 31 5.52 -1.03 -6.63
CA MET A 31 4.46 -1.81 -7.26
C MET A 31 5.02 -3.08 -7.91
N GLY A 32 4.15 -3.77 -8.64
CA GLY A 32 4.48 -4.95 -9.40
C GLY A 32 4.45 -6.25 -8.57
N PRO A 33 4.68 -7.40 -9.23
CA PRO A 33 4.47 -8.71 -8.63
C PRO A 33 5.32 -8.97 -7.39
N ALA A 34 6.53 -8.41 -7.32
CA ALA A 34 7.40 -8.56 -6.16
C ALA A 34 6.84 -7.86 -4.91
N ALA A 35 6.32 -6.63 -5.06
CA ALA A 35 5.67 -5.91 -3.96
C ALA A 35 4.43 -6.66 -3.46
N VAL A 36 3.59 -7.14 -4.38
CA VAL A 36 2.38 -7.92 -4.07
C VAL A 36 2.72 -9.19 -3.29
N ARG A 37 3.75 -9.94 -3.72
CA ARG A 37 4.18 -11.15 -3.00
C ARG A 37 4.68 -10.85 -1.59
N MET A 38 5.47 -9.79 -1.42
CA MET A 38 5.95 -9.39 -0.10
C MET A 38 4.78 -8.99 0.81
N ILE A 39 3.82 -8.21 0.31
CA ILE A 39 2.63 -7.83 1.09
C ILE A 39 1.82 -9.06 1.52
N ARG A 40 1.62 -10.03 0.62
CA ARG A 40 0.90 -11.27 0.92
C ARG A 40 1.61 -12.20 1.92
N SER A 41 2.92 -12.06 2.09
CA SER A 41 3.66 -12.79 3.13
C SER A 41 3.58 -12.15 4.52
N MET A 42 2.98 -10.97 4.64
CA MET A 42 2.81 -10.25 5.90
C MET A 42 1.39 -10.40 6.44
N HIS A 43 1.24 -10.20 7.74
CA HIS A 43 -0.04 -10.02 8.40
C HIS A 43 0.03 -8.70 9.18
N ALA A 44 -0.93 -7.80 8.96
CA ALA A 44 -1.01 -6.50 9.61
C ALA A 44 -2.31 -6.36 10.39
N ASP A 45 -2.25 -5.77 11.58
CA ASP A 45 -3.46 -5.49 12.36
C ASP A 45 -4.31 -4.39 11.68
N LEU A 46 -3.63 -3.40 11.10
CA LEU A 46 -4.25 -2.22 10.48
C LEU A 46 -3.71 -1.94 9.08
N CYS A 47 -4.62 -1.64 8.16
CA CYS A 47 -4.31 -1.14 6.83
C CYS A 47 -5.00 0.20 6.58
N PHE A 48 -4.21 1.26 6.43
CA PHE A 48 -4.67 2.57 6.00
C PHE A 48 -4.45 2.71 4.49
N LEU A 49 -5.51 3.00 3.76
CA LEU A 49 -5.47 3.15 2.32
C LEU A 49 -6.30 4.34 1.86
N SER A 50 -5.85 5.01 0.82
CA SER A 50 -6.66 6.01 0.12
C SER A 50 -7.43 5.38 -1.04
N ALA A 51 -8.53 6.00 -1.45
CA ALA A 51 -9.25 5.70 -2.68
C ALA A 51 -9.12 6.86 -3.68
N SER A 52 -8.90 6.55 -4.96
CA SER A 52 -8.83 7.58 -6.02
C SER A 52 -10.21 7.92 -6.58
N GLY A 53 -11.13 6.97 -6.54
CA GLY A 53 -12.55 7.18 -6.77
C GLY A 53 -13.36 6.33 -5.82
N ILE A 54 -14.46 6.89 -5.33
CA ILE A 54 -15.45 6.17 -4.52
C ILE A 54 -16.79 6.32 -5.25
N PHE A 55 -17.45 5.20 -5.52
CA PHE A 55 -18.79 5.19 -6.09
C PHE A 55 -19.57 4.04 -5.49
N GLU A 56 -20.78 4.35 -5.00
CA GLU A 56 -21.57 3.43 -4.18
C GLU A 56 -20.74 2.83 -3.04
N ALA A 57 -20.70 1.50 -2.94
CA ALA A 57 -19.92 0.75 -1.96
C ALA A 57 -18.52 0.34 -2.47
N GLY A 58 -18.07 0.90 -3.61
CA GLY A 58 -16.83 0.52 -4.28
C GLY A 58 -15.75 1.60 -4.20
N CYS A 59 -14.48 1.16 -4.13
CA CYS A 59 -13.30 2.00 -4.33
C CYS A 59 -12.61 1.62 -5.64
N TYR A 60 -12.18 2.64 -6.38
CA TYR A 60 -11.66 2.48 -7.74
C TYR A 60 -10.30 3.18 -7.90
N HIS A 61 -9.50 2.62 -8.81
CA HIS A 61 -8.25 3.20 -9.25
C HIS A 61 -8.08 2.99 -10.75
N PRO A 62 -7.63 3.99 -11.53
CA PRO A 62 -7.49 3.87 -12.98
C PRO A 62 -6.33 2.94 -13.39
N TYR A 63 -5.34 2.74 -12.53
CA TYR A 63 -4.15 1.94 -12.80
C TYR A 63 -4.22 0.57 -12.12
N GLN A 64 -4.23 -0.50 -12.92
CA GLN A 64 -4.32 -1.90 -12.45
C GLN A 64 -3.19 -2.28 -11.48
N GLU A 65 -1.95 -1.87 -11.76
CA GLU A 65 -0.80 -2.16 -10.89
C GLU A 65 -0.98 -1.61 -9.46
N VAL A 66 -1.66 -0.48 -9.30
CA VAL A 66 -2.01 0.08 -7.98
C VAL A 66 -3.11 -0.73 -7.33
N VAL A 67 -4.12 -1.15 -8.10
CA VAL A 67 -5.22 -1.98 -7.60
C VAL A 67 -4.67 -3.28 -7.02
N GLU A 68 -3.70 -3.92 -7.68
CA GLU A 68 -3.10 -5.17 -7.21
C GLU A 68 -2.38 -5.00 -5.87
N VAL A 69 -1.61 -3.93 -5.71
CA VAL A 69 -0.95 -3.61 -4.43
C VAL A 69 -1.97 -3.30 -3.35
N LYS A 70 -2.95 -2.42 -3.61
CA LYS A 70 -3.98 -2.04 -2.63
C LYS A 70 -4.82 -3.24 -2.21
N ARG A 71 -5.21 -4.10 -3.16
CA ARG A 71 -5.96 -5.32 -2.87
C ARG A 71 -5.15 -6.27 -1.99
N ALA A 72 -3.88 -6.49 -2.30
CA ALA A 72 -2.99 -7.30 -1.46
C ALA A 72 -2.89 -6.73 -0.03
N MET A 73 -2.80 -5.40 0.12
CA MET A 73 -2.77 -4.75 1.43
C MET A 73 -4.06 -4.98 2.22
N LEU A 74 -5.23 -4.86 1.58
CA LEU A 74 -6.53 -5.11 2.21
C LEU A 74 -6.73 -6.58 2.59
N GLU A 75 -6.24 -7.51 1.76
CA GLU A 75 -6.28 -8.95 2.00
C GLU A 75 -5.36 -9.38 3.15
N SER A 76 -4.21 -8.72 3.32
CA SER A 76 -3.21 -9.03 4.35
C SER A 76 -3.47 -8.37 5.71
N ALA A 77 -4.60 -7.67 5.89
CA ALA A 77 -4.89 -6.93 7.11
C ALA A 77 -6.22 -7.31 7.78
N GLU A 78 -6.23 -7.31 9.11
CA GLU A 78 -7.42 -7.58 9.92
C GLU A 78 -8.42 -6.42 9.84
N THR A 79 -7.96 -5.20 10.09
CA THR A 79 -8.78 -3.99 10.04
C THR A 79 -8.38 -3.08 8.88
N ARG A 80 -9.38 -2.59 8.14
CA ARG A 80 -9.21 -1.79 6.92
C ARG A 80 -9.81 -0.40 7.12
N VAL A 81 -9.00 0.64 6.95
CA VAL A 81 -9.39 2.04 7.04
C VAL A 81 -9.22 2.68 5.66
N LEU A 82 -10.32 3.14 5.07
CA LEU A 82 -10.43 3.67 3.71
C LEU A 82 -10.84 5.14 3.69
#